data_AF-A0A256Z5N4-F1
#
_entry.id   AF-A0A256Z5N4-F1
#
_cell.length_a   1.000
_cell.length_b   1.000
_cell.length_c   1.000
_cell.angle_alpha   90.00
_cell.angle_beta   90.00
_cell.angle_gamma   90.00
#
_symmetry.space_group_name_H-M   'P 1'
#
loop_
_entity.id
_entity.type
_entity.pdbx_description
1 polymer ?
#
loop_
_entity_poly.entity_id
_entity_poly.type
_entity_poly.pdbx_seq_one_letter_code
_entity_poly.pdbx_strand_id
1 'polypeptide(L)'
;MNVTAVNDAPFINAPGDWNVTVRAGENYTLNLSSIIGDVETPIKNLTVRVMNCTYATVNGTSVTFLFPSNTTLHTVYPVIVVSDGELETSAVLRVVIEGGGVPPGPGPTPKVNITSAEVKIQDGNWVVDVEATPNSTIYIVIEGVGSFKLTEKSPGVYHAEISEERFEEGRKYSYHFSTSEGGENIAPAFSGELKQPKEREGVGTAAMIIIVVVVLLVLALLVYIFTRKKGEGIEEE
;
A
#
# COMPACT_ATOMS: atom_id res chain seq x y z
N MET A 1 52.04 26.55 -24.47
CA MET A 1 50.74 26.79 -23.80
C MET A 1 50.70 25.88 -22.59
N ASN A 2 50.39 26.43 -21.42
CA ASN A 2 50.19 25.63 -20.21
C ASN A 2 48.67 25.47 -20.04
N VAL A 3 48.15 24.25 -20.18
CA VAL A 3 46.76 23.95 -19.84
C VAL A 3 46.75 23.65 -18.35
N THR A 4 46.14 24.52 -17.55
CA THR A 4 45.84 24.20 -16.15
C THR A 4 44.59 23.33 -16.12
N ALA A 5 44.65 22.19 -15.43
CA ALA A 5 43.46 21.38 -15.17
C ALA A 5 42.40 22.23 -14.45
N VAL A 6 41.14 22.05 -14.86
CA VAL A 6 39.99 22.62 -14.13
C VAL A 6 39.76 21.74 -12.91
N ASN A 7 39.52 22.33 -11.75
CA ASN A 7 39.24 21.57 -10.52
C ASN A 7 37.94 20.77 -10.68
N ASP A 8 37.99 19.46 -10.47
CA ASP A 8 36.81 18.60 -10.43
C ASP A 8 36.26 18.51 -8.99
N ALA A 9 34.96 18.21 -8.85
CA ALA A 9 34.38 18.02 -7.53
C ALA A 9 34.70 16.60 -7.00
N PRO A 10 34.84 16.43 -5.67
CA PRO A 10 34.98 15.11 -5.09
C PRO A 10 33.78 14.21 -5.41
N PHE A 11 33.97 12.89 -5.33
CA PHE A 11 32.90 11.91 -5.53
C PHE A 11 32.69 11.01 -4.30
N ILE A 12 31.44 10.53 -4.16
CA ILE A 12 31.04 9.53 -3.17
C ILE A 12 30.42 8.36 -3.93
N ASN A 13 31.10 7.22 -3.99
CA ASN A 13 30.60 5.98 -4.58
C ASN A 13 29.83 5.14 -3.55
N ALA A 14 28.75 5.72 -3.01
CA ALA A 14 27.87 5.04 -2.07
C ALA A 14 26.94 4.06 -2.80
N PRO A 15 26.61 2.90 -2.20
CA PRO A 15 25.59 2.01 -2.74
C PRO A 15 24.21 2.69 -2.79
N GLY A 16 23.36 2.31 -3.74
CA GLY A 16 22.07 2.97 -3.96
C GLY A 16 21.11 2.94 -2.77
N ASP A 17 21.29 1.97 -1.87
CA ASP A 17 20.56 1.80 -0.61
C ASP A 17 21.45 2.10 0.60
N TRP A 18 22.36 3.08 0.53
CA TRP A 18 23.38 3.33 1.54
C TRP A 18 22.82 3.39 2.96
N ASN A 19 23.04 2.30 3.70
CA ASN A 19 22.52 2.12 5.05
C ASN A 19 23.56 1.48 5.97
N VAL A 20 23.48 1.83 7.25
CA VAL A 20 24.27 1.21 8.32
C VAL A 20 23.39 0.96 9.53
N THR A 21 23.73 -0.07 10.30
CA THR A 21 23.05 -0.38 11.56
C THR A 21 24.02 -0.17 12.71
N VAL A 22 23.60 0.57 13.73
CA VAL A 22 24.42 0.99 14.88
C VAL A 22 23.71 0.62 16.17
N ARG A 23 24.43 0.41 17.27
CA ARG A 23 23.83 0.11 18.58
C ARG A 23 23.82 1.33 19.48
N ALA A 24 22.69 1.59 20.13
CA ALA A 24 22.58 2.68 21.09
C ALA A 24 23.49 2.42 22.31
N GLY A 25 24.21 3.45 22.74
CA GLY A 25 25.22 3.34 23.80
C GLY A 25 26.57 2.78 23.33
N GLU A 26 26.71 2.37 22.07
CA GLU A 26 27.96 1.86 21.50
C GLU A 26 28.48 2.79 20.39
N ASN A 27 29.80 2.89 20.26
CA ASN A 27 30.42 3.61 19.15
C ASN A 27 30.36 2.76 17.89
N TYR A 28 29.86 3.33 16.80
CA TYR A 28 29.98 2.74 15.47
C TYR A 28 30.80 3.65 14.57
N THR A 29 31.92 3.15 14.04
CA THR A 29 32.80 3.91 13.16
C THR A 29 32.67 3.43 11.71
N LEU A 30 32.24 4.34 10.84
CA LEU A 30 32.20 4.17 9.40
C LEU A 30 33.45 4.80 8.78
N ASN A 31 34.27 4.00 8.10
CA ASN A 31 35.42 4.50 7.35
C ASN A 31 34.99 4.77 5.90
N LEU A 32 35.10 6.02 5.45
CA LEU A 32 34.71 6.44 4.10
C LEU A 32 35.83 6.30 3.08
N SER A 33 37.06 5.97 3.50
CA SER A 33 38.26 6.02 2.64
C SER A 33 38.18 5.12 1.39
N SER A 34 37.31 4.12 1.39
CA SER A 34 37.09 3.21 0.26
C SER A 34 36.02 3.69 -0.73
N ILE A 35 35.22 4.69 -0.36
CA ILE A 35 34.07 5.15 -1.15
C ILE A 35 34.12 6.63 -1.50
N ILE A 36 35.08 7.39 -0.96
CA ILE A 36 35.32 8.79 -1.32
C ILE A 36 36.63 8.94 -2.08
N GLY A 37 36.68 9.92 -2.98
CA GLY A 37 37.89 10.26 -3.70
C GLY A 37 37.71 11.55 -4.49
N ASP A 38 38.82 11.99 -5.07
CA ASP A 38 38.90 13.16 -5.93
C ASP A 38 40.04 12.91 -6.94
N VAL A 39 39.96 13.49 -8.13
CA VAL A 39 40.92 13.23 -9.21
C VAL A 39 42.24 13.97 -8.94
N GLU A 40 42.19 15.18 -8.41
CA GLU A 40 43.32 16.05 -8.15
C GLU A 40 43.76 16.02 -6.67
N THR A 41 42.81 15.86 -5.76
CA THR A 41 43.01 16.03 -4.33
C THR A 41 43.26 14.70 -3.63
N PRO A 42 44.45 14.48 -3.02
CA PRO A 42 44.69 13.27 -2.25
C PRO A 42 43.68 13.14 -1.11
N ILE A 43 43.21 11.92 -0.85
CA ILE A 43 42.18 11.63 0.16
C ILE A 43 42.47 12.17 1.56
N LYS A 44 43.76 12.34 1.90
CA LYS A 44 44.22 12.89 3.20
C LYS A 44 43.93 14.39 3.35
N ASN A 45 43.73 15.09 2.23
CA ASN A 45 43.45 16.51 2.16
C ASN A 45 41.94 16.78 1.99
N LEU A 46 41.13 15.74 1.77
CA LEU A 46 39.67 15.87 1.73
C LEU A 46 39.12 16.11 3.13
N THR A 47 38.19 17.05 3.21
CA THR A 47 37.47 17.36 4.45
C THR A 47 36.11 16.69 4.41
N VAL A 48 35.82 15.85 5.40
CA VAL A 48 34.51 15.25 5.61
C VAL A 48 33.77 16.02 6.69
N ARG A 49 32.47 16.25 6.48
CA ARG A 49 31.56 16.72 7.52
C ARG A 49 30.23 15.98 7.45
N VAL A 50 29.52 16.00 8.57
CA VAL A 50 28.18 15.42 8.67
C VAL A 50 27.20 16.54 9.00
N MET A 51 26.16 16.66 8.20
CA MET A 51 25.02 17.54 8.47
C MET A 51 23.83 16.73 8.95
N ASN A 52 22.90 17.39 9.64
CA ASN A 52 21.65 16.79 10.13
C ASN A 52 21.83 15.61 11.11
N CYS A 53 22.96 15.54 11.81
CA CYS A 53 23.18 14.58 12.89
C CYS A 53 24.13 15.14 13.95
N THR A 54 23.62 15.36 15.17
CA THR A 54 24.41 15.85 16.31
C THR A 54 25.18 14.74 17.04
N TYR A 55 24.88 13.48 16.72
CA TYR A 55 25.49 12.29 17.32
C TYR A 55 26.65 11.72 16.49
N ALA A 56 27.06 12.45 15.45
CA ALA A 56 28.17 12.09 14.57
C ALA A 56 29.39 12.96 14.90
N THR A 57 30.54 12.31 15.04
CA THR A 57 31.85 12.98 15.14
C THR A 57 32.71 12.53 13.98
N VAL A 58 33.36 13.48 13.30
CA VAL A 58 34.25 13.18 12.17
C VAL A 58 35.71 13.29 12.62
N ASN A 59 36.52 12.31 12.24
CA ASN A 59 37.97 12.32 12.40
C ASN A 59 38.62 11.87 11.08
N GLY A 60 39.17 12.84 10.34
CA GLY A 60 39.65 12.62 8.97
C GLY A 60 38.52 12.12 8.07
N THR A 61 38.69 10.91 7.52
CA THR A 61 37.72 10.24 6.65
C THR A 61 36.80 9.26 7.38
N SER A 62 36.91 9.18 8.71
CA SER A 62 36.10 8.28 9.53
C SER A 62 35.01 9.06 10.27
N VAL A 63 33.78 8.55 10.20
CA VAL A 63 32.62 9.09 10.90
C VAL A 63 32.26 8.13 12.03
N THR A 64 32.29 8.60 13.27
CA THR A 64 31.86 7.83 14.43
C THR A 64 30.50 8.31 14.89
N PHE A 65 29.54 7.39 14.97
CA PHE A 65 28.22 7.62 15.52
C PHE A 65 28.16 7.08 16.94
N LEU A 66 27.67 7.92 17.87
CA LEU A 66 27.40 7.53 19.25
C LEU A 66 26.03 8.06 19.65
N PHE A 67 25.03 7.19 19.54
CA PHE A 67 23.70 7.51 20.01
C PHE A 67 23.61 7.20 21.52
N PRO A 68 23.00 8.08 22.33
CA PRO A 68 22.75 7.79 23.75
C PRO A 68 21.99 6.47 23.91
N SER A 69 22.31 5.69 24.94
CA SER A 69 21.61 4.42 25.22
C SER A 69 20.11 4.59 25.46
N ASN A 70 19.69 5.78 25.92
CA ASN A 70 18.29 6.17 26.11
C ASN A 70 17.68 6.89 24.89
N THR A 71 18.33 6.87 23.73
CA THR A 71 17.80 7.49 22.51
C THR A 71 16.46 6.87 22.14
N THR A 72 15.51 7.71 21.71
CA THR A 72 14.21 7.28 21.15
C THR A 72 14.22 7.26 19.62
N LEU A 73 15.37 7.60 19.00
CA LEU A 73 15.53 7.62 17.56
C LEU A 73 15.72 6.19 17.04
N HIS A 74 14.94 5.81 16.02
CA HIS A 74 15.07 4.52 15.35
C HIS A 74 15.81 4.61 14.01
N THR A 75 15.67 5.74 13.33
CA THR A 75 16.32 5.99 12.05
C THR A 75 16.66 7.47 11.93
N VAL A 76 17.85 7.76 11.44
CA VAL A 76 18.27 9.12 11.08
C VAL A 76 18.87 9.13 9.69
N TYR A 77 18.85 10.31 9.06
CA TYR A 77 19.33 10.53 7.69
C TYR A 77 20.43 11.60 7.65
N PRO A 78 21.62 11.34 8.24
CA PRO A 78 22.77 12.22 8.11
C PRO A 78 23.13 12.44 6.64
N VAL A 79 23.52 13.68 6.33
CA VAL A 79 24.10 14.02 5.02
C VAL A 79 25.61 14.08 5.18
N ILE A 80 26.31 13.17 4.52
CA ILE A 80 27.76 13.16 4.45
C ILE A 80 28.17 14.12 3.35
N VAL A 81 29.02 15.09 3.67
CA VAL A 81 29.55 16.06 2.72
C VAL A 81 31.07 15.92 2.66
N VAL A 82 31.61 15.84 1.45
CA VAL A 82 33.05 15.74 1.19
C VAL A 82 33.47 16.96 0.38
N SER A 83 34.56 17.62 0.77
CA SER A 83 35.10 18.81 0.12
C SER A 83 36.61 18.69 -0.08
N ASP A 84 37.09 19.22 -1.20
CA ASP A 84 38.52 19.43 -1.51
C ASP A 84 39.02 20.82 -1.04
N GLY A 85 38.13 21.68 -0.52
CA GLY A 85 38.41 23.07 -0.14
C GLY A 85 37.84 24.12 -1.09
N GLU A 86 37.46 23.75 -2.32
CA GLU A 86 36.87 24.63 -3.33
C GLU A 86 35.47 24.15 -3.77
N LEU A 87 35.31 22.85 -4.00
CA LEU A 87 34.11 22.16 -4.42
C LEU A 87 33.69 21.09 -3.40
N GLU A 88 32.43 20.66 -3.50
CA GLU A 88 31.82 19.76 -2.55
C GLU A 88 30.84 18.79 -3.22
N THR A 89 30.71 17.61 -2.63
CA THR A 89 29.69 16.62 -2.97
C THR A 89 29.02 16.10 -1.71
N SER A 90 27.79 15.59 -1.83
CA SER A 90 27.06 15.08 -0.67
C SER A 90 26.20 13.87 -1.00
N ALA A 91 26.01 13.02 0.01
CA ALA A 91 25.16 11.84 -0.07
C ALA A 91 24.45 11.59 1.26
N VAL A 92 23.21 11.09 1.19
CA VAL A 92 22.40 10.77 2.36
C VAL A 92 22.71 9.35 2.80
N LEU A 93 23.03 9.17 4.09
CA LEU A 93 23.23 7.88 4.72
C LEU A 93 22.03 7.55 5.60
N ARG A 94 21.42 6.37 5.43
CA ARG A 94 20.39 5.87 6.35
C ARG A 94 21.03 5.15 7.53
N VAL A 95 20.89 5.68 8.73
CA VAL A 95 21.40 5.03 9.96
C VAL A 95 20.24 4.44 10.74
N VAL A 96 20.27 3.13 10.97
CA VAL A 96 19.31 2.39 11.79
C VAL A 96 19.90 2.14 13.18
N ILE A 97 19.16 2.44 14.24
CA ILE A 97 19.67 2.34 15.61
C ILE A 97 19.05 1.13 16.32
N GLU A 98 19.85 0.07 16.51
CA GLU A 98 19.59 -1.10 17.32
C GLU A 98 19.68 -0.77 18.82
N GLY A 99 18.70 -1.19 19.62
CA GLY A 99 18.73 -1.02 21.08
C GLY A 99 18.53 0.42 21.58
N GLY A 100 18.18 1.36 20.71
CA GLY A 100 17.73 2.71 21.08
C GLY A 100 16.37 2.63 21.76
N GLY A 101 16.38 2.70 23.09
CA GLY A 101 15.22 2.43 23.93
C GLY A 101 14.88 0.95 23.94
N VAL A 102 14.15 0.53 24.98
CA VAL A 102 13.29 -0.66 24.93
C VAL A 102 12.70 -0.74 23.51
N PRO A 103 12.66 -1.91 22.85
CA PRO A 103 12.07 -2.00 21.51
C PRO A 103 10.75 -1.24 21.56
N PRO A 104 10.38 -0.48 20.52
CA PRO A 104 8.99 -0.20 20.42
C PRO A 104 8.33 -1.60 20.41
N GLY A 105 7.64 -1.98 21.49
CA GLY A 105 6.27 -2.38 21.25
C GLY A 105 5.75 -1.34 20.27
N PRO A 106 5.23 -1.75 19.10
CA PRO A 106 4.93 -0.86 17.98
C PRO A 106 4.40 0.40 18.60
N GLY A 107 5.01 1.58 18.36
CA GLY A 107 4.87 2.75 19.24
C GLY A 107 3.40 3.13 19.51
N PRO A 108 3.03 4.39 19.70
CA PRO A 108 1.80 4.75 19.04
C PRO A 108 2.07 4.54 17.52
N THR A 109 1.84 3.32 16.98
CA THR A 109 1.17 3.20 15.67
C THR A 109 0.14 4.30 15.72
N PRO A 110 0.13 5.28 14.80
CA PRO A 110 -0.94 6.28 14.76
C PRO A 110 -2.20 5.48 14.99
N LYS A 111 -2.84 5.66 16.15
CA LYS A 111 -3.83 4.68 16.60
C LYS A 111 -4.86 4.71 15.50
N VAL A 112 -4.92 3.63 14.72
CA VAL A 112 -5.71 3.63 13.49
C VAL A 112 -7.12 3.81 13.97
N ASN A 113 -7.63 5.01 13.75
CA ASN A 113 -8.93 5.40 14.23
C ASN A 113 -9.85 5.36 13.04
N ILE A 114 -10.60 4.26 12.93
CA ILE A 114 -11.69 4.15 11.97
C ILE A 114 -12.80 5.08 12.44
N THR A 115 -13.13 6.08 11.64
CA THR A 115 -14.19 7.04 11.91
C THR A 115 -15.49 6.64 11.24
N SER A 116 -15.42 5.92 10.13
CA SER A 116 -16.56 5.39 9.40
C SER A 116 -16.17 4.08 8.69
N ALA A 117 -17.10 3.14 8.62
CA ALA A 117 -16.94 1.94 7.80
C ALA A 117 -18.31 1.48 7.29
N GLU A 118 -18.37 1.16 6.00
CA GLU A 118 -19.52 0.56 5.35
C GLU A 118 -19.07 -0.74 4.70
N VAL A 119 -19.76 -1.84 5.04
CA VAL A 119 -19.56 -3.14 4.41
C VAL A 119 -20.90 -3.58 3.86
N LYS A 120 -20.96 -3.77 2.55
CA LYS A 120 -22.18 -4.18 1.83
C LYS A 120 -21.86 -5.21 0.77
N ILE A 121 -22.90 -5.88 0.30
CA ILE A 121 -22.81 -6.78 -0.85
C ILE A 121 -23.41 -6.06 -2.05
N GLN A 122 -22.63 -5.91 -3.11
CA GLN A 122 -23.03 -5.33 -4.37
C GLN A 122 -22.66 -6.30 -5.49
N ASP A 123 -23.65 -6.70 -6.29
CA ASP A 123 -23.47 -7.65 -7.39
C ASP A 123 -22.75 -8.96 -6.95
N GLY A 124 -23.06 -9.44 -5.74
CA GLY A 124 -22.44 -10.63 -5.14
C GLY A 124 -21.11 -10.36 -4.43
N ASN A 125 -20.37 -9.34 -4.84
CA ASN A 125 -19.09 -8.96 -4.24
C ASN A 125 -19.28 -8.20 -2.94
N TRP A 126 -18.36 -8.41 -2.00
CA TRP A 126 -18.29 -7.58 -0.80
C TRP A 126 -17.56 -6.29 -1.13
N VAL A 127 -18.23 -5.17 -0.94
CA VAL A 127 -17.68 -3.83 -1.09
C VAL A 127 -17.47 -3.23 0.29
N VAL A 128 -16.24 -2.79 0.53
CA VAL A 128 -15.76 -2.31 1.82
C VAL A 128 -15.22 -0.90 1.63
N ASP A 129 -15.88 0.08 2.24
CA ASP A 129 -15.47 1.48 2.25
C ASP A 129 -15.18 1.90 3.69
N VAL A 130 -14.00 2.49 3.94
CA VAL A 130 -13.54 2.85 5.29
C VAL A 130 -12.92 4.24 5.30
N GLU A 131 -13.30 5.06 6.26
CA GLU A 131 -12.60 6.30 6.60
C GLU A 131 -11.79 6.11 7.88
N ALA A 132 -10.50 6.44 7.82
CA ALA A 132 -9.58 6.27 8.94
C ALA A 132 -8.39 7.23 8.86
N THR A 133 -7.47 7.10 9.81
CA THR A 133 -6.18 7.81 9.78
C THR A 133 -5.47 7.59 8.43
N PRO A 134 -5.06 8.65 7.69
CA PRO A 134 -4.37 8.52 6.41
C PRO A 134 -3.05 7.75 6.48
N ASN A 135 -2.62 7.14 5.37
CA ASN A 135 -1.40 6.32 5.26
C ASN A 135 -1.31 5.13 6.24
N SER A 136 -2.47 4.62 6.67
CA SER A 136 -2.58 3.45 7.53
C SER A 136 -2.65 2.17 6.71
N THR A 137 -2.21 1.07 7.30
CA THR A 137 -2.49 -0.26 6.76
C THR A 137 -3.72 -0.82 7.46
N ILE A 138 -4.76 -1.12 6.68
CA ILE A 138 -6.04 -1.64 7.18
C ILE A 138 -6.38 -2.91 6.40
N TYR A 139 -6.78 -3.94 7.13
CA TYR A 139 -7.34 -5.18 6.62
C TYR A 139 -8.78 -5.32 7.10
N ILE A 140 -9.64 -5.84 6.24
CA ILE A 140 -10.86 -6.52 6.69
C ILE A 140 -10.51 -7.99 6.88
N VAL A 141 -10.84 -8.54 8.05
CA VAL A 141 -10.67 -9.94 8.39
C VAL A 141 -12.06 -10.57 8.37
N ILE A 142 -12.24 -11.59 7.55
CA ILE A 142 -13.51 -12.31 7.39
C ILE A 142 -13.31 -13.74 7.86
N GLU A 143 -14.08 -14.14 8.88
CA GLU A 143 -13.94 -15.45 9.51
C GLU A 143 -14.24 -16.59 8.52
N GLY A 144 -13.28 -17.51 8.37
CA GLY A 144 -13.38 -18.65 7.47
C GLY A 144 -13.12 -18.34 5.99
N VAL A 145 -12.81 -17.09 5.63
CA VAL A 145 -12.47 -16.68 4.25
C VAL A 145 -11.03 -16.18 4.15
N GLY A 146 -10.62 -15.29 5.05
CA GLY A 146 -9.27 -14.72 5.04
C GLY A 146 -9.25 -13.22 5.33
N SER A 147 -8.12 -12.59 5.07
CA SER A 147 -7.92 -11.15 5.29
C SER A 147 -7.60 -10.44 3.98
N PHE A 148 -8.18 -9.26 3.80
CA PHE A 148 -8.03 -8.49 2.57
C PHE A 148 -7.56 -7.08 2.90
N LYS A 149 -6.43 -6.69 2.30
CA LYS A 149 -5.85 -5.35 2.48
C LYS A 149 -6.70 -4.32 1.74
N LEU A 150 -7.09 -3.25 2.43
CA LEU A 150 -7.77 -2.13 1.80
C LEU A 150 -6.76 -1.22 1.09
N THR A 151 -7.18 -0.64 -0.02
CA THR A 151 -6.38 0.33 -0.80
C THR A 151 -6.84 1.74 -0.49
N GLU A 152 -5.91 2.61 -0.08
CA GLU A 152 -6.16 4.04 0.11
C GLU A 152 -6.36 4.72 -1.26
N LYS A 153 -7.55 5.25 -1.52
CA LYS A 153 -7.90 5.93 -2.78
C LYS A 153 -7.61 7.42 -2.72
N SER A 154 -7.75 8.01 -1.54
CA SER A 154 -7.35 9.37 -1.19
C SER A 154 -6.99 9.39 0.29
N PRO A 155 -6.25 10.41 0.79
CA PRO A 155 -5.80 10.44 2.17
C PRO A 155 -6.94 10.19 3.17
N GLY A 156 -6.88 9.05 3.88
CA GLY A 156 -7.84 8.63 4.89
C GLY A 156 -9.06 7.86 4.36
N VAL A 157 -9.20 7.65 3.05
CA VAL A 157 -10.32 6.92 2.43
C VAL A 157 -9.82 5.64 1.80
N TYR A 158 -10.34 4.52 2.28
CA TYR A 158 -9.90 3.17 1.95
C TYR A 158 -11.02 2.37 1.31
N HIS A 159 -10.65 1.54 0.34
CA HIS A 159 -11.60 0.73 -0.41
C HIS A 159 -11.06 -0.68 -0.68
N ALA A 160 -11.92 -1.68 -0.60
CA ALA A 160 -11.67 -3.03 -1.11
C ALA A 160 -12.94 -3.62 -1.73
N GLU A 161 -12.74 -4.41 -2.78
CA GLU A 161 -13.77 -5.25 -3.38
C GLU A 161 -13.29 -6.70 -3.31
N ILE A 162 -14.11 -7.58 -2.73
CA ILE A 162 -13.79 -8.99 -2.52
C ILE A 162 -14.79 -9.83 -3.31
N SER A 163 -14.27 -10.62 -4.24
CA SER A 163 -15.06 -11.42 -5.17
C SER A 163 -15.97 -12.43 -4.45
N GLU A 164 -17.19 -12.56 -4.96
CA GLU A 164 -18.20 -13.51 -4.49
C GLU A 164 -17.71 -14.97 -4.48
N GLU A 165 -16.77 -15.34 -5.36
CA GLU A 165 -16.20 -16.69 -5.48
C GLU A 165 -15.51 -17.17 -4.20
N ARG A 166 -15.19 -16.24 -3.29
CA ARG A 166 -14.60 -16.52 -1.98
C ARG A 166 -15.61 -16.97 -0.94
N PHE A 167 -16.91 -16.89 -1.24
CA PHE A 167 -17.99 -17.09 -0.30
C PHE A 167 -18.94 -18.18 -0.74
N GLU A 168 -19.26 -19.09 0.18
CA GLU A 168 -20.39 -20.00 0.05
C GLU A 168 -21.73 -19.26 0.12
N GLU A 169 -22.62 -19.56 -0.82
CA GLU A 169 -23.96 -18.99 -0.91
C GLU A 169 -24.81 -19.26 0.32
N GLY A 170 -25.55 -18.24 0.77
CA GLY A 170 -26.45 -18.35 1.91
C GLY A 170 -25.74 -18.48 3.26
N ARG A 171 -24.40 -18.58 3.29
CA ARG A 171 -23.61 -18.61 4.52
C ARG A 171 -23.49 -17.21 5.10
N LYS A 172 -23.45 -17.14 6.43
CA LYS A 172 -23.22 -15.92 7.19
C LYS A 172 -21.76 -15.83 7.58
N TYR A 173 -21.15 -14.67 7.39
CA TYR A 173 -19.75 -14.40 7.67
C TYR A 173 -19.64 -13.22 8.62
N SER A 174 -18.86 -13.41 9.67
CA SER A 174 -18.50 -12.38 10.63
C SER A 174 -17.20 -11.71 10.16
N TYR A 175 -17.11 -10.40 10.33
CA TYR A 175 -15.95 -9.62 9.93
C TYR A 175 -15.57 -8.58 10.98
N HIS A 176 -14.29 -8.25 10.99
CA HIS A 176 -13.73 -7.14 11.77
C HIS A 176 -12.59 -6.46 11.00
N PHE A 177 -12.12 -5.33 11.53
CA PHE A 177 -10.99 -4.60 10.96
C PHE A 177 -9.73 -4.80 11.79
N SER A 178 -8.59 -4.88 11.12
CA SER A 178 -7.28 -5.03 11.77
C SER A 178 -6.19 -4.24 11.04
N THR A 179 -5.05 -4.03 11.69
CA THR A 179 -3.84 -3.45 11.09
C THR A 179 -2.89 -4.51 10.52
N SER A 180 -3.19 -5.79 10.70
CA SER A 180 -2.39 -6.92 10.23
C SER A 180 -3.27 -8.05 9.69
N GLU A 181 -2.68 -8.93 8.89
CA GLU A 181 -3.36 -10.11 8.35
C GLU A 181 -3.80 -11.04 9.49
N GLY A 182 -5.10 -11.37 9.56
CA GLY A 182 -5.67 -12.18 10.63
C GLY A 182 -5.57 -11.56 12.03
N GLY A 183 -5.21 -10.28 12.13
CA GLY A 183 -4.93 -9.62 13.39
C GLY A 183 -6.18 -9.31 14.23
N GLU A 184 -5.94 -8.75 15.42
CA GLU A 184 -6.99 -8.38 16.37
C GLU A 184 -7.93 -7.30 15.85
N ASN A 185 -9.15 -7.26 16.41
CA ASN A 185 -10.16 -6.26 16.09
C ASN A 185 -9.81 -4.89 16.69
N ILE A 186 -9.43 -3.95 15.83
CA ILE A 186 -9.05 -2.58 16.23
C ILE A 186 -10.26 -1.64 16.32
N ALA A 187 -11.41 -2.02 15.78
CA ALA A 187 -12.59 -1.17 15.70
C ALA A 187 -13.90 -1.98 15.91
N PRO A 188 -14.17 -2.45 17.15
CA PRO A 188 -15.33 -3.29 17.43
C PRO A 188 -16.69 -2.68 17.07
N ALA A 189 -16.81 -1.35 17.13
CA ALA A 189 -18.03 -0.63 16.77
C ALA A 189 -18.42 -0.76 15.29
N PHE A 190 -17.47 -1.14 14.43
CA PHE A 190 -17.66 -1.30 12.99
C PHE A 190 -17.55 -2.75 12.52
N SER A 191 -17.47 -3.68 13.47
CA SER A 191 -17.50 -5.11 13.16
C SER A 191 -18.94 -5.56 12.98
N GLY A 192 -19.15 -6.62 12.22
CA GLY A 192 -20.49 -7.07 11.92
C GLY A 192 -20.54 -8.41 11.24
N GLU A 193 -21.71 -8.75 10.72
CA GLU A 193 -21.93 -10.00 10.02
C GLU A 193 -22.81 -9.73 8.80
N LEU A 194 -22.44 -10.31 7.67
CA LEU A 194 -23.27 -10.30 6.46
C LEU A 194 -23.56 -11.73 6.01
N LYS A 195 -24.73 -11.93 5.44
CA LYS A 195 -25.13 -13.19 4.84
C LYS A 195 -24.94 -13.09 3.34
N GLN A 196 -24.09 -13.94 2.77
CA GLN A 196 -23.93 -14.03 1.33
C GLN A 196 -25.29 -14.39 0.72
N PRO A 197 -25.81 -13.62 -0.26
CA PRO A 197 -27.04 -13.98 -0.93
C PRO A 197 -26.88 -15.37 -1.56
N LYS A 198 -27.97 -16.12 -1.64
CA LYS A 198 -28.02 -17.25 -2.57
C LYS A 198 -28.13 -16.65 -3.97
N GLU A 199 -27.51 -17.30 -4.95
CA GLU A 199 -27.71 -16.95 -6.35
C GLU A 199 -29.22 -16.83 -6.56
N ARG A 200 -29.67 -15.65 -6.99
CA ARG A 200 -31.10 -15.49 -7.32
C ARG A 200 -31.34 -16.49 -8.43
N GLU A 201 -32.21 -17.48 -8.21
CA GLU A 201 -32.79 -18.23 -9.32
C GLU A 201 -33.23 -17.20 -10.36
N GLY A 202 -32.52 -17.18 -11.48
CA GLY A 202 -32.64 -16.12 -12.45
C GLY A 202 -34.09 -16.04 -12.91
N VAL A 203 -34.77 -14.94 -12.57
CA VAL A 203 -35.97 -14.52 -13.28
C VAL A 203 -35.64 -14.29 -14.78
N GLY A 204 -34.34 -14.21 -15.14
CA GLY A 204 -33.85 -14.01 -16.50
C GLY A 204 -34.11 -15.13 -17.51
N THR A 205 -34.21 -16.41 -17.13
CA THR A 205 -34.53 -17.50 -18.08
C THR A 205 -36.01 -17.81 -18.10
N ALA A 206 -36.67 -17.92 -16.94
CA ALA A 206 -38.10 -18.23 -16.89
C ALA A 206 -38.96 -17.08 -17.47
N ALA A 207 -38.66 -15.82 -17.15
CA ALA A 207 -39.40 -14.69 -17.72
C ALA A 207 -39.13 -14.53 -19.23
N MET A 208 -37.89 -14.75 -19.70
CA MET A 208 -37.58 -14.77 -21.14
C MET A 208 -38.29 -15.92 -21.86
N ILE A 209 -38.33 -17.13 -21.30
CA ILE A 209 -39.09 -18.25 -21.86
C ILE A 209 -40.58 -17.91 -21.89
N ILE A 210 -41.14 -17.34 -20.83
CA ILE A 210 -42.55 -16.92 -20.79
C ILE A 210 -42.81 -15.84 -21.85
N ILE A 211 -41.95 -14.83 -21.98
CA ILE A 211 -42.08 -13.78 -23.00
C ILE A 211 -42.00 -14.38 -24.41
N VAL A 212 -41.04 -15.27 -24.68
CA VAL A 212 -40.91 -15.95 -25.98
C VAL A 212 -42.15 -16.81 -26.27
N VAL A 213 -42.65 -17.57 -25.29
CA VAL A 213 -43.87 -18.37 -25.44
C VAL A 213 -45.09 -17.48 -25.69
N VAL A 214 -45.24 -16.37 -24.98
CA VAL A 214 -46.34 -15.42 -25.19
C VAL A 214 -46.26 -14.78 -26.58
N VAL A 215 -45.07 -14.36 -27.03
CA VAL A 215 -44.89 -13.81 -28.39
C VAL A 215 -45.22 -14.85 -29.46
N LEU A 216 -44.79 -16.11 -29.29
CA LEU A 216 -45.11 -17.20 -30.21
C LEU A 216 -46.61 -17.49 -30.26
N LEU A 217 -47.30 -17.47 -29.11
CA LEU A 217 -48.75 -17.65 -29.05
C LEU A 217 -49.50 -16.50 -29.75
N VAL A 218 -49.06 -15.25 -29.55
CA VAL A 218 -49.64 -14.10 -30.23
C VAL A 218 -49.42 -14.18 -31.74
N LEU A 219 -48.22 -14.57 -32.20
CA LEU A 219 -47.93 -14.76 -33.61
C LEU A 219 -48.77 -15.90 -34.22
N ALA A 220 -48.91 -17.03 -33.53
CA ALA A 220 -49.76 -18.12 -33.98
C ALA A 220 -51.23 -17.69 -34.08
N LEU A 221 -51.72 -16.87 -33.15
CA LEU A 221 -53.09 -16.36 -33.15
C LEU A 221 -53.30 -15.33 -34.27
N LEU A 222 -52.31 -14.47 -34.55
CA LEU A 222 -52.33 -13.58 -35.71
C LEU A 222 -52.35 -14.37 -37.02
N VAL A 223 -51.48 -15.38 -37.18
CA VAL A 223 -51.48 -16.25 -38.36
C VAL A 223 -52.83 -16.94 -38.52
N TYR A 224 -53.40 -17.49 -37.44
CA TYR A 224 -54.72 -18.12 -37.46
C TYR A 224 -55.81 -17.14 -37.93
N ILE A 225 -55.83 -15.92 -37.37
CA ILE A 225 -56.78 -14.88 -37.78
C ILE A 225 -56.57 -14.52 -39.27
N PHE A 226 -55.33 -14.34 -39.72
CA PHE A 226 -55.04 -14.03 -41.13
C PHE A 226 -55.42 -15.18 -42.08
N THR A 227 -55.20 -16.44 -41.70
CA THR A 227 -55.61 -17.59 -42.51
C THR A 227 -57.12 -17.77 -42.53
N ARG A 228 -57.81 -17.48 -41.42
CA ARG A 228 -59.28 -17.53 -41.36
C ARG A 228 -59.92 -16.41 -42.15
N LYS A 229 -59.35 -15.19 -42.10
CA LYS A 229 -59.83 -14.03 -42.86
C LYS A 229 -59.57 -14.15 -44.37
N LYS A 230 -58.62 -15.00 -44.79
CA LYS A 230 -58.38 -15.34 -46.20
C LYS A 230 -59.28 -16.48 -46.71
N GLY A 231 -60.02 -17.15 -45.82
CA GLY A 231 -61.00 -18.18 -46.18
C GLY A 231 -62.42 -17.66 -46.42
N GLU A 232 -62.72 -16.39 -46.12
CA GLU A 232 -64.04 -15.78 -46.32
C GLU A 232 -64.07 -14.85 -47.55
N GLY A 233 -63.38 -15.25 -48.62
CA GLY A 233 -63.36 -14.49 -49.87
C GLY A 233 -62.91 -15.35 -51.04
N ILE A 234 -63.74 -16.33 -51.41
CA ILE A 234 -64.12 -16.76 -52.76
C ILE A 234 -65.31 -17.72 -52.57
N GLU A 235 -66.53 -17.19 -52.62
CA GLU A 235 -67.69 -17.84 -53.22
C GLU A 235 -68.37 -16.77 -54.09
N GLU A 236 -68.32 -17.01 -55.40
CA GLU A 236 -69.21 -16.59 -56.51
C GLU A 236 -69.64 -15.10 -56.57
N GLU A 237 -69.32 -14.36 -57.63
CA GLU A 237 -69.86 -14.53 -58.99
C GLU A 237 -68.90 -14.02 -60.09
#